data_AF-A0A371QWB0-F1
#
_entry.id   AF-A0A371QWB0-F1
#
_cell.length_a   1.000
_cell.length_b   1.000
_cell.length_c   1.000
_cell.angle_alpha   90.00
_cell.angle_beta   90.00
_cell.angle_gamma   90.00
#
_symmetry.space_group_name_H-M   'P 1'
#
loop_
_entity.id
_entity.type
_entity.pdbx_description
1 polymer ?
#
loop_
_entity_poly.entity_id
_entity_poly.type
_entity_poly.pdbx_seq_one_letter_code
_entity_poly.pdbx_strand_id
1 'polypeptide(L)'
;MSEPLKSYLGGISAAEESRRPRHPPAKWKPAAMPPAVLAEALGVRHRRPELWDLCRSAKDPVDCYGKLVAVAERGGEGVKLLRHAVMYGVPVEAVVDYLAEGDYRKAAEVIERRRSPETLVL
;
A
#
# COMPACT_ATOMS: atom_id res chain seq x y z
N MET A 1 -53.97 -3.49 32.64
CA MET A 1 -52.63 -3.50 31.99
C MET A 1 -52.31 -4.95 31.68
N SER A 2 -51.96 -5.43 30.49
CA SER A 2 -51.82 -4.86 29.14
C SER A 2 -51.29 -6.02 28.30
N GLU A 3 -52.15 -6.69 27.52
CA GLU A 3 -51.75 -7.71 26.55
C GLU A 3 -50.90 -7.19 25.36
N PRO A 4 -50.86 -5.90 24.96
CA PRO A 4 -50.06 -5.51 23.81
C PRO A 4 -48.54 -5.43 24.06
N LEU A 5 -48.06 -5.58 25.30
CA LEU A 5 -46.62 -5.47 25.61
C LEU A 5 -45.82 -6.75 25.32
N LYS A 6 -46.45 -7.93 25.33
CA LYS A 6 -45.74 -9.20 25.05
C LYS A 6 -45.35 -9.36 23.58
N SER A 7 -46.15 -8.86 22.64
CA SER A 7 -45.81 -8.89 21.21
C SER A 7 -44.66 -7.95 20.85
N TYR A 8 -44.55 -6.81 21.55
CA TYR A 8 -43.42 -5.87 21.39
C TYR A 8 -42.10 -6.42 21.95
N LEU A 9 -42.14 -7.21 23.03
CA LEU A 9 -40.95 -7.82 23.64
C LEU A 9 -40.44 -9.05 22.88
N GLY A 10 -41.30 -9.74 22.12
CA GLY A 10 -40.90 -10.85 21.25
C GLY A 10 -39.93 -10.46 20.12
N GLY A 11 -39.92 -9.18 19.72
CA GLY A 11 -38.98 -8.64 18.75
C GLY A 11 -37.57 -8.35 19.30
N ILE A 12 -37.43 -8.20 20.63
CA ILE A 12 -36.15 -7.85 21.27
C ILE A 12 -35.26 -9.09 21.40
N SER A 13 -35.84 -10.25 21.72
CA SER A 13 -35.11 -11.53 21.80
C SER A 13 -34.47 -11.93 20.46
N ALA A 14 -35.18 -11.71 19.34
CA ALA A 14 -34.65 -12.01 18.00
C ALA A 14 -33.51 -11.05 17.60
N ALA A 15 -33.57 -9.79 18.07
CA ALA A 15 -32.51 -8.82 17.85
C ALA A 15 -31.22 -9.17 18.64
N GLU A 16 -31.35 -9.65 19.88
CA GLU A 16 -30.22 -10.15 20.68
C GLU A 16 -29.58 -11.41 20.09
N GLU A 17 -30.37 -12.32 19.52
CA GLU A 17 -29.85 -13.55 18.90
C GLU A 17 -29.07 -13.27 17.61
N SER A 18 -29.44 -12.22 16.86
CA SER A 18 -28.69 -11.76 15.67
C SER A 18 -27.36 -11.05 15.98
N ARG A 19 -27.19 -10.57 17.23
CA ARG A 19 -25.94 -9.91 17.68
C ARG A 19 -24.90 -10.91 18.15
N ARG A 20 -25.25 -12.19 18.30
CA ARG A 20 -24.28 -13.23 18.60
C ARG A 20 -23.38 -13.42 17.38
N PRO A 21 -22.06 -13.24 17.50
CA PRO A 21 -21.14 -13.55 16.42
C PRO A 21 -21.37 -15.00 16.01
N ARG A 22 -21.76 -15.23 14.75
CA ARG A 22 -21.89 -16.60 14.23
C ARG A 22 -20.54 -17.28 14.43
N HIS A 23 -20.56 -18.49 15.00
CA HIS A 23 -19.34 -19.29 15.07
C HIS A 23 -18.76 -19.40 13.67
N PRO A 24 -17.46 -19.07 13.48
CA PRO A 24 -16.85 -19.23 12.17
C PRO A 24 -17.03 -20.68 11.72
N PRO A 25 -17.28 -20.93 10.43
CA PRO A 25 -17.52 -22.27 9.93
C PRO A 25 -16.37 -23.20 10.32
N ALA A 26 -16.66 -24.48 10.57
CA ALA A 26 -15.69 -25.45 11.10
C ALA A 26 -14.39 -25.62 10.28
N LYS A 27 -14.35 -25.12 9.04
CA LYS A 27 -13.19 -25.14 8.14
C LYS A 27 -12.61 -23.74 7.86
N TRP A 28 -13.00 -22.73 8.62
CA TRP A 28 -12.47 -21.38 8.45
C TRP A 28 -10.97 -21.37 8.77
N LYS A 29 -10.17 -21.02 7.77
CA LYS A 29 -8.73 -20.78 7.93
C LYS A 29 -8.48 -19.30 7.62
N PRO A 30 -7.83 -18.55 8.51
CA PRO A 30 -7.38 -17.21 8.15
C PRO A 30 -6.39 -17.32 6.99
N ALA A 31 -6.77 -16.78 5.84
CA ALA A 31 -5.85 -16.60 4.73
C ALA A 31 -5.09 -15.30 4.96
N ALA A 32 -3.75 -15.36 4.95
CA ALA A 32 -2.94 -14.16 4.91
C ALA A 32 -3.16 -13.49 3.55
N MET A 33 -3.81 -12.33 3.54
CA MET A 33 -4.01 -11.54 2.34
C MET A 33 -2.81 -10.62 2.14
N PRO A 34 -2.22 -10.55 0.93
CA PRO A 34 -1.18 -9.56 0.64
C PRO A 34 -1.69 -8.15 0.93
N PRO A 35 -0.89 -7.27 1.57
CA PRO A 35 -1.32 -5.93 1.96
C PRO A 35 -1.90 -5.09 0.81
N ALA A 36 -1.34 -5.22 -0.40
CA ALA A 36 -1.85 -4.51 -1.58
C ALA A 36 -3.29 -4.93 -1.94
N VAL A 37 -3.56 -6.23 -1.93
CA VAL A 37 -4.89 -6.80 -2.21
C VAL A 37 -5.89 -6.38 -1.13
N LEU A 38 -5.44 -6.36 0.12
CA LEU A 38 -6.26 -5.89 1.24
C LEU A 38 -6.60 -4.41 1.10
N ALA A 39 -5.63 -3.57 0.75
CA ALA A 39 -5.84 -2.13 0.56
C ALA A 39 -6.86 -1.85 -0.56
N GLU A 40 -6.78 -2.58 -1.68
CA GLU A 40 -7.74 -2.49 -2.78
C GLU A 40 -9.14 -2.98 -2.36
N ALA A 41 -9.23 -4.13 -1.69
CA ALA A 41 -10.49 -4.69 -1.20
C ALA A 41 -11.20 -3.78 -0.18
N LEU A 42 -10.43 -3.04 0.62
CA LEU A 42 -10.95 -2.05 1.58
C LEU A 42 -11.23 -0.68 0.95
N GLY A 43 -10.96 -0.49 -0.35
CA GLY A 43 -11.13 0.79 -1.04
C GLY A 43 -10.27 1.91 -0.47
N VAL A 44 -9.07 1.58 0.01
CA VAL A 44 -8.16 2.55 0.63
C VAL A 44 -7.80 3.63 -0.38
N ARG A 45 -8.07 4.89 -0.02
CA ARG A 45 -7.59 6.03 -0.79
C ARG A 45 -6.19 6.43 -0.31
N HIS A 46 -5.19 6.18 -1.15
CA HIS A 46 -3.82 6.60 -0.88
C HIS A 46 -3.73 8.13 -0.84
N ARG A 47 -2.99 8.68 0.13
CA ARG A 47 -2.83 10.14 0.30
C ARG A 47 -2.12 10.80 -0.88
N ARG A 48 -1.25 10.05 -1.55
CA ARG A 48 -0.43 10.44 -2.70
C ARG A 48 -0.57 9.40 -3.81
N PRO A 49 -1.69 9.36 -4.55
CA PRO A 49 -1.97 8.30 -5.53
C PRO A 49 -0.91 8.21 -6.63
N GLU A 50 -0.29 9.33 -6.99
CA GLU A 50 0.78 9.38 -7.98
C GLU A 50 2.00 8.53 -7.61
N LEU A 51 2.34 8.44 -6.31
CA LEU A 51 3.44 7.60 -5.84
C LEU A 51 3.04 6.12 -5.78
N TRP A 52 1.75 5.84 -5.57
CA TRP A 52 1.23 4.48 -5.60
C TRP A 52 1.30 3.91 -7.03
N ASP A 53 0.93 4.71 -8.02
CA ASP A 53 0.97 4.29 -9.42
C ASP A 53 2.38 3.92 -9.88
N LEU A 54 3.40 4.62 -9.39
CA LEU A 54 4.81 4.29 -9.65
C LEU A 54 5.25 2.93 -9.07
N CYS A 55 4.58 2.45 -8.03
CA CYS A 55 4.89 1.22 -7.32
C CYS A 55 3.98 0.05 -7.68
N ARG A 56 2.96 0.22 -8.53
CA ARG A 56 1.97 -0.83 -8.85
C ARG A 56 2.57 -2.13 -9.38
N SER A 57 3.64 -2.02 -10.17
CA SER A 57 4.35 -3.16 -10.75
C SER A 57 5.47 -3.70 -9.86
N ALA A 58 5.65 -3.14 -8.67
CA ALA A 58 6.71 -3.56 -7.77
C ALA A 58 6.42 -4.94 -7.18
N LYS A 59 7.47 -5.64 -6.75
CA LYS A 59 7.37 -6.92 -6.03
C LYS A 59 6.58 -6.76 -4.73
N ASP A 60 6.77 -5.63 -4.04
CA ASP A 60 5.96 -5.21 -2.89
C ASP A 60 5.51 -3.74 -3.07
N PRO A 61 4.32 -3.53 -3.66
CA PRO A 61 3.80 -2.18 -3.93
C PRO A 61 3.59 -1.35 -2.65
N VAL A 62 3.26 -2.00 -1.53
CA VAL A 62 2.97 -1.29 -0.27
C VAL A 62 4.25 -0.80 0.39
N ASP A 63 5.28 -1.64 0.43
CA ASP A 63 6.59 -1.24 0.92
C ASP A 63 7.22 -0.14 0.04
N CYS A 64 7.18 -0.32 -1.29
CA CYS A 64 7.63 0.69 -2.26
C CYS A 64 6.92 2.04 -2.03
N TYR A 65 5.59 2.01 -1.90
CA TYR A 65 4.80 3.20 -1.66
C TYR A 65 5.17 3.90 -0.35
N GLY A 66 5.30 3.13 0.74
CA GLY A 66 5.68 3.66 2.05
C GLY A 66 7.04 4.37 2.01
N LYS A 67 8.02 3.77 1.33
CA LYS A 67 9.34 4.36 1.11
C LYS A 67 9.27 5.65 0.29
N LEU A 68 8.51 5.67 -0.80
CA LEU A 68 8.33 6.89 -1.60
C LEU A 68 7.64 8.02 -0.82
N VAL A 69 6.64 7.70 0.00
CA VAL A 69 6.01 8.68 0.88
C VAL A 69 7.04 9.27 1.84
N ALA A 70 7.87 8.44 2.47
CA ALA A 70 8.92 8.91 3.38
C ALA A 70 9.99 9.79 2.67
N VAL A 71 10.34 9.47 1.42
CA VAL A 71 11.21 10.32 0.59
C VAL A 71 10.53 11.66 0.30
N ALA A 72 9.25 11.62 -0.06
CA ALA A 72 8.48 12.80 -0.45
C ALA A 72 8.11 13.71 0.73
N GLU A 73 8.06 13.18 1.96
CA GLU A 73 7.89 13.96 3.20
C GLU A 73 9.19 14.62 3.65
N ARG A 74 10.34 13.95 3.48
CA ARG A 74 11.66 14.56 3.71
C ARG A 74 11.96 15.68 2.72
N GLY A 75 11.47 15.55 1.48
CA GLY A 75 11.69 16.55 0.45
C GLY A 75 13.16 16.61 -0.01
N GLY A 76 13.56 17.75 -0.57
CA GLY A 76 14.95 18.00 -0.93
C GLY A 76 15.48 17.11 -2.06
N GLU A 77 16.71 16.64 -1.89
CA GLU A 77 17.47 15.95 -2.94
C GLU A 77 16.86 14.60 -3.35
N GLY A 78 16.32 13.85 -2.39
CA GLY A 78 15.68 12.57 -2.67
C GLY A 78 14.49 12.70 -3.63
N VAL A 79 13.71 13.78 -3.52
CA VAL A 79 12.59 14.05 -4.43
C VAL A 79 13.07 14.45 -5.83
N LYS A 80 14.17 15.21 -5.92
CA LYS A 80 14.76 15.56 -7.22
C LYS A 80 15.27 14.32 -7.95
N LEU A 81 16.00 13.46 -7.25
CA LEU A 81 16.52 12.21 -7.81
C LEU A 81 15.39 11.25 -8.19
N LEU A 82 14.33 11.15 -7.38
CA LEU A 82 13.14 10.39 -7.75
C LEU A 82 12.54 10.89 -9.06
N ARG A 83 12.38 12.22 -9.21
CA ARG A 83 11.88 12.81 -10.46
C ARG A 83 12.79 12.50 -11.64
N HIS A 84 14.11 12.61 -11.48
CA HIS A 84 15.07 12.26 -12.54
C HIS A 84 14.95 10.79 -12.94
N ALA A 85 14.85 9.87 -11.96
CA ALA A 85 14.65 8.46 -12.23
C ALA A 85 13.40 8.21 -13.09
N VAL A 86 12.27 8.82 -12.71
CA VAL A 86 11.00 8.71 -13.46
C VAL A 86 11.15 9.31 -14.87
N MET A 87 11.76 10.49 -15.01
CA MET A 87 11.97 11.13 -16.30
C MET A 87 12.85 10.31 -17.25
N TYR A 88 13.85 9.60 -16.72
CA TYR A 88 14.73 8.73 -17.51
C TYR A 88 14.18 7.32 -17.71
N GLY A 89 12.96 7.03 -17.24
CA GLY A 89 12.35 5.71 -17.36
C GLY A 89 13.05 4.64 -16.51
N VAL A 90 13.80 5.04 -15.48
CA VAL A 90 14.46 4.12 -14.57
C VAL A 90 13.40 3.50 -13.65
N PRO A 91 13.35 2.16 -13.51
CA PRO A 91 12.40 1.52 -12.59
C PRO A 91 12.58 2.03 -11.17
N VAL A 92 11.48 2.45 -10.55
CA VAL A 92 11.50 3.08 -9.22
C VAL A 92 12.03 2.12 -8.15
N GLU A 93 11.76 0.82 -8.28
CA GLU A 93 12.32 -0.22 -7.40
C GLU A 93 13.85 -0.23 -7.37
N ALA A 94 14.52 0.17 -8.46
CA ALA A 94 15.98 0.17 -8.51
C ALA A 94 16.62 1.28 -7.68
N VAL A 95 15.84 2.32 -7.31
CA VAL A 95 16.35 3.52 -6.65
C VAL A 95 15.68 3.79 -5.30
N VAL A 96 14.46 3.26 -5.07
CA VAL A 96 13.63 3.60 -3.92
C VAL A 96 14.30 3.30 -2.57
N ASP A 97 15.04 2.20 -2.47
CA ASP A 97 15.74 1.83 -1.23
C ASP A 97 16.85 2.83 -0.90
N TYR A 98 17.68 3.17 -1.88
CA TYR A 98 18.75 4.16 -1.70
C TYR A 98 18.18 5.54 -1.34
N LEU A 99 17.10 5.95 -2.00
CA LEU A 99 16.42 7.20 -1.68
C LEU A 99 15.82 7.18 -0.28
N ALA A 100 15.24 6.04 0.12
CA ALA A 100 14.66 5.85 1.44
C ALA A 100 15.72 5.91 2.54
N GLU A 101 16.87 5.29 2.33
CA GLU A 101 18.01 5.30 3.27
C GLU A 101 18.77 6.63 3.29
N GLY A 102 18.56 7.50 2.30
CA GLY A 102 19.27 8.76 2.15
C GLY A 102 20.62 8.63 1.45
N ASP A 103 20.92 7.48 0.85
CA ASP A 103 22.11 7.25 0.02
C ASP A 103 21.91 7.82 -1.39
N TYR A 104 21.84 9.15 -1.47
CA TYR A 104 21.60 9.87 -2.71
C TYR A 104 22.71 9.68 -3.74
N ARG A 105 23.93 9.39 -3.29
CA ARG A 105 25.07 9.14 -4.17
C ARG A 105 24.86 7.86 -4.96
N LYS A 106 24.51 6.76 -4.30
CA LYS A 106 24.20 5.50 -4.98
C LYS A 106 22.96 5.61 -5.84
N ALA A 107 21.92 6.30 -5.37
CA ALA A 107 20.73 6.53 -6.17
C ALA A 107 21.05 7.23 -7.50
N ALA A 108 21.85 8.31 -7.47
CA ALA A 108 22.30 9.03 -8.66
C ALA A 108 23.13 8.14 -9.60
N GLU A 109 24.03 7.33 -9.06
CA GLU A 109 24.84 6.39 -9.84
C GLU A 109 23.98 5.35 -10.57
N VAL A 110 22.98 4.77 -9.88
CA VAL A 110 22.05 3.82 -10.50
C VAL A 110 21.24 4.47 -11.62
N ILE A 111 20.81 5.71 -11.41
CA ILE A 111 20.05 6.48 -12.41
C ILE A 111 20.91 6.71 -13.67
N GLU A 112 22.14 7.22 -13.51
CA GLU A 112 23.02 7.51 -14.66
C GLU A 112 23.46 6.23 -15.40
N ARG A 113 23.80 5.15 -14.69
CA ARG A 113 24.16 3.86 -15.32
C ARG A 113 23.05 3.33 -16.22
N ARG A 114 21.79 3.49 -15.81
CA ARG A 114 20.63 3.01 -16.57
C ARG A 114 20.18 3.98 -17.67
N ARG A 115 20.51 5.27 -17.55
CA ARG A 115 20.29 6.27 -18.59
C ARG A 115 21.12 5.99 -19.84
N SER A 116 22.32 5.43 -19.70
CA SER A 116 23.24 5.17 -20.80
C SER A 116 23.65 3.68 -20.85
N PRO A 117 22.78 2.79 -21.35
CA PRO A 117 23.10 1.36 -21.46
C PRO A 117 24.30 1.07 -22.38
N GLU A 118 24.65 2.00 -23.28
CA GLU A 118 25.77 1.86 -24.22
C GLU A 118 27.16 2.15 -23.60
N THR A 119 27.25 2.73 -22.40
CA THR A 119 28.55 3.09 -21.79
C THR A 119 29.22 1.93 -21.04
N LEU A 120 28.62 0.73 -21.06
CA LEU A 120 29.15 -0.48 -20.42
C LEU A 120 29.72 -1.50 -21.42
N VAL A 121 29.85 -1.13 -22.70
CA VAL A 121 30.62 -1.89 -23.69
C VAL A 121 31.92 -1.14 -23.97
N LEU A 122 32.94 -1.39 -23.14
CA LEU A 122 34.35 -1.16 -23.46
C LEU A 122 35.15 -2.39 -23.08
#